data_AF-A0A5C6RQ74-F1
#
_entry.id   AF-A0A5C6RQ74-F1
#
_cell.length_a   1.000
_cell.length_b   1.000
_cell.length_c   1.000
_cell.angle_alpha   90.00
_cell.angle_beta   90.00
_cell.angle_gamma   90.00
#
_symmetry.space_group_name_H-M   'P 1'
#
loop_
_entity.id
_entity.type
_entity.pdbx_description
1 polymer ?
#
loop_
_entity_poly.entity_id
_entity_poly.type
_entity_poly.pdbx_seq_one_letter_code
_entity_poly.pdbx_strand_id
1 'polypeptide(L)'
;MSYNPFTLLLASFLFLSSCAMNHLGQAQRAFNAAAATENQQRFTPQPEVAVSPTLSYAEAAYHAGKALNRRSSLRKNGLLGNALALRALCLWKLNNYDAALEDSRAARYAFQELEQRTGLQMPRDEALMQALPSLIAMDQARAALFSFHQADAPYERARDFFQEQIYHPEDDKLAALEGALQELSGLQLLAGSVEELELYLVMSQLAGLKTWSQGIDFLRQSISRDESLNEAERQTAIAFLLKAKQQDFEPVKGRLLNELSRRVAGGTSSPVYQFWNTVL
;
A
#
# COMPACT_ATOMS: atom_id res chain seq x y z
N MET A 1 33.21 -21.59 46.26
CA MET A 1 32.99 -21.44 44.80
C MET A 1 32.78 -19.96 44.52
N SER A 2 33.83 -19.29 44.05
CA SER A 2 33.80 -17.85 43.78
C SER A 2 33.20 -17.66 42.38
N TYR A 3 31.95 -17.20 42.31
CA TYR A 3 31.33 -16.84 41.04
C TYR A 3 32.13 -15.70 40.42
N ASN A 4 32.72 -15.93 39.25
CA ASN A 4 33.48 -14.92 38.53
C ASN A 4 32.48 -13.86 38.01
N PRO A 5 32.52 -12.61 38.50
CA PRO A 5 31.51 -11.59 38.18
C PRO A 5 31.42 -11.30 36.68
N PHE A 6 32.48 -11.61 35.94
CA PHE A 6 32.54 -11.47 34.49
C PHE A 6 31.59 -12.42 33.74
N THR A 7 31.40 -13.66 34.23
CA THR A 7 30.51 -14.65 33.59
C THR A 7 29.03 -14.32 33.82
N LEU A 8 28.69 -13.71 34.97
CA LEU A 8 27.33 -13.26 35.27
C LEU A 8 26.93 -12.02 34.44
N LEU A 9 27.89 -11.12 34.19
CA LEU A 9 27.72 -9.96 33.31
C LEU A 9 27.54 -10.38 31.84
N LEU A 10 28.34 -11.34 31.37
CA LEU A 10 28.26 -11.84 29.99
C LEU A 10 26.94 -12.59 29.70
N ALA A 11 26.46 -13.40 30.66
CA ALA A 11 25.17 -14.07 30.56
C ALA A 11 24.00 -13.06 30.53
N SER A 12 24.06 -12.02 31.36
CA SER A 12 23.04 -10.96 31.41
C SER A 12 22.93 -10.18 30.08
N PHE A 13 24.04 -9.99 29.36
CA PHE A 13 24.04 -9.37 28.03
C PHE A 13 23.44 -10.26 26.92
N LEU A 14 23.55 -11.59 27.03
CA LEU A 14 22.98 -12.54 26.07
C LEU A 14 21.47 -12.75 26.26
N PHE A 15 20.94 -12.63 27.48
CA PHE A 15 19.51 -12.73 27.73
C PHE A 15 18.72 -11.50 27.24
N LEU A 16 19.33 -10.30 27.24
CA LEU A 16 18.66 -9.07 26.82
C LEU A 16 18.46 -8.95 25.30
N SER A 17 19.34 -9.57 24.49
CA SER A 17 19.13 -9.66 23.04
C SER A 17 18.04 -10.67 22.68
N SER A 18 17.89 -11.75 23.45
CA SER A 18 16.90 -12.80 23.22
C SER A 18 15.44 -12.30 23.26
N CYS A 19 15.10 -11.40 24.20
CA CYS A 19 13.71 -10.92 24.32
C CYS A 19 13.25 -10.10 23.11
N ALA A 20 14.09 -9.18 22.61
CA ALA A 20 13.73 -8.37 21.44
C ALA A 20 13.57 -9.23 20.17
N MET A 21 14.46 -10.22 20.00
CA MET A 21 14.40 -11.16 18.88
C MET A 21 13.18 -12.08 18.95
N ASN A 22 12.83 -12.57 20.15
CA ASN A 22 11.63 -13.39 20.33
C ASN A 22 10.35 -12.62 19.95
N HIS A 23 10.23 -11.36 20.39
CA HIS A 23 9.10 -10.52 19.98
C HIS A 23 9.09 -10.21 18.49
N LEU A 24 10.24 -9.96 17.87
CA LEU A 24 10.29 -9.75 16.43
C LEU A 24 9.88 -11.01 15.66
N GLY A 25 10.30 -12.20 16.11
CA GLY A 25 9.87 -13.47 15.54
C GLY A 25 8.37 -13.75 15.73
N GLN A 26 7.79 -13.38 16.88
CA GLN A 26 6.34 -13.44 17.11
C GLN A 26 5.60 -12.49 16.17
N ALA A 27 6.07 -11.26 16.03
CA ALA A 27 5.48 -10.28 15.13
C ALA A 27 5.47 -10.77 13.68
N GLN A 28 6.58 -11.34 13.20
CA GLN A 28 6.68 -11.86 11.84
C GLN A 28 5.73 -13.04 11.60
N ARG A 29 5.61 -13.97 12.56
CA ARG A 29 4.66 -15.09 12.45
C ARG A 29 3.21 -14.60 12.37
N ALA A 30 2.82 -13.67 13.24
CA ALA A 30 1.47 -13.11 13.24
C ALA A 30 1.18 -12.33 11.95
N PHE A 31 2.14 -11.56 11.44
CA PHE A 31 2.01 -10.85 10.16
C PHE A 31 1.84 -11.82 8.98
N ASN A 32 2.66 -12.88 8.92
CA ASN A 32 2.57 -13.89 7.87
C ASN A 32 1.22 -14.62 7.90
N ALA A 33 0.71 -14.93 9.10
CA ALA A 33 -0.62 -15.51 9.26
C ALA A 33 -1.72 -14.57 8.74
N ALA A 34 -1.65 -13.27 9.09
CA ALA A 34 -2.57 -12.25 8.59
C ALA A 34 -2.56 -12.15 7.05
N ALA A 35 -1.36 -12.07 6.46
CA ALA A 35 -1.18 -11.98 5.01
C ALA A 35 -1.67 -13.24 4.28
N ALA A 36 -1.47 -14.42 4.86
CA ALA A 36 -1.99 -15.67 4.31
C ALA A 36 -3.52 -15.68 4.29
N THR A 37 -4.17 -15.26 5.38
CA THR A 37 -5.63 -15.12 5.46
C THR A 37 -6.15 -14.11 4.44
N GLU A 38 -5.52 -12.94 4.31
CA GLU A 38 -5.93 -11.92 3.33
C GLU A 38 -5.80 -12.43 1.89
N ASN A 39 -4.70 -13.11 1.57
CA ASN A 39 -4.51 -13.71 0.24
C ASN A 39 -5.55 -14.80 -0.04
N GLN A 40 -5.86 -15.65 0.94
CA GLN A 40 -6.90 -16.67 0.80
C GLN A 40 -8.26 -16.03 0.51
N GLN A 41 -8.62 -14.96 1.20
CA GLN A 41 -9.88 -14.23 0.98
C GLN A 41 -9.96 -13.59 -0.41
N ARG A 42 -8.85 -13.09 -0.94
CA ARG A 42 -8.81 -12.44 -2.26
C ARG A 42 -8.96 -13.41 -3.42
N PHE A 43 -8.48 -14.64 -3.28
CA PHE A 43 -8.39 -15.61 -4.37
C PHE A 43 -9.28 -16.86 -4.21
N THR A 44 -10.02 -16.99 -3.10
CA THR A 44 -10.94 -18.13 -2.87
C THR A 44 -12.38 -17.71 -3.13
N PRO A 45 -13.13 -18.38 -4.04
CA PRO A 45 -14.46 -17.96 -4.45
C PRO A 45 -15.54 -17.88 -3.36
N GLN A 46 -15.34 -18.50 -2.18
CA GLN A 46 -16.22 -18.42 -1.02
C GLN A 46 -15.52 -19.12 0.16
N PRO A 47 -14.87 -18.40 1.10
CA PRO A 47 -14.39 -19.03 2.33
C PRO A 47 -15.59 -19.42 3.22
N GLU A 48 -15.66 -20.68 3.68
CA GLU A 48 -16.73 -21.16 4.58
C GLU A 48 -16.84 -20.35 5.89
N VAL A 49 -15.73 -19.75 6.33
CA VAL A 49 -15.67 -18.82 7.46
C VAL A 49 -14.79 -17.63 7.09
N ALA A 50 -15.36 -16.42 7.08
CA ALA A 50 -14.60 -15.19 6.89
C ALA A 50 -13.82 -14.84 8.17
N VAL A 51 -12.60 -15.35 8.31
CA VAL A 51 -11.70 -14.98 9.42
C VAL A 51 -11.05 -13.64 9.11
N SER A 52 -11.36 -12.58 9.86
CA SER A 52 -10.71 -11.28 9.64
C SER A 52 -9.20 -11.35 9.98
N PRO A 53 -8.30 -10.86 9.11
CA PRO A 53 -6.87 -10.80 9.40
C PRO A 53 -6.50 -9.72 10.44
N THR A 54 -7.45 -8.85 10.82
CA THR A 54 -7.24 -7.71 11.72
C THR A 54 -6.62 -8.12 13.06
N LEU A 55 -7.07 -9.22 13.68
CA LEU A 55 -6.54 -9.64 14.97
C LEU A 55 -5.06 -10.02 14.86
N SER A 56 -4.68 -10.76 13.81
CA SER A 56 -3.31 -11.16 13.55
C SER A 56 -2.41 -9.96 13.23
N TYR A 57 -2.91 -8.95 12.50
CA TYR A 57 -2.20 -7.69 12.31
C TYR A 57 -2.02 -6.91 13.62
N ALA A 58 -3.03 -6.89 14.50
CA ALA A 58 -2.94 -6.25 15.81
C ALA A 58 -1.93 -6.95 16.73
N GLU A 59 -1.91 -8.29 16.73
CA GLU A 59 -0.91 -9.09 17.44
C GLU A 59 0.50 -8.82 16.91
N ALA A 60 0.67 -8.76 15.59
CA ALA A 60 1.94 -8.43 14.96
C ALA A 60 2.44 -7.03 15.35
N ALA A 61 1.56 -6.02 15.29
CA ALA A 61 1.87 -4.65 15.70
C ALA A 61 2.27 -4.58 17.19
N TYR A 62 1.55 -5.30 18.05
CA TYR A 62 1.85 -5.38 19.48
C TYR A 62 3.25 -5.93 19.73
N HIS A 63 3.58 -7.07 19.14
CA HIS A 63 4.89 -7.69 19.31
C HIS A 63 6.03 -6.88 18.69
N ALA A 64 5.82 -6.27 17.53
CA ALA A 64 6.79 -5.33 16.95
C ALA A 64 7.02 -4.13 17.89
N GLY A 65 5.95 -3.59 18.49
CA GLY A 65 6.03 -2.55 19.51
C GLY A 65 6.84 -2.99 20.75
N LYS A 66 6.63 -4.22 21.25
CA LYS A 66 7.43 -4.77 22.35
C LYS A 66 8.90 -4.92 22.00
N ALA A 67 9.23 -5.37 20.79
CA ALA A 67 10.61 -5.43 20.31
C ALA A 67 11.24 -4.03 20.27
N LEU A 68 10.49 -3.04 19.79
CA LEU A 68 10.92 -1.64 19.68
C LEU A 68 11.19 -0.96 21.03
N ASN A 69 10.74 -1.50 22.17
CA ASN A 69 11.19 -1.03 23.49
C ASN A 69 12.69 -1.25 23.72
N ARG A 70 13.37 -2.05 22.88
CA ARG A 70 14.81 -2.31 22.92
C ARG A 70 15.52 -1.78 21.68
N ARG A 71 15.20 -0.55 21.23
CA ARG A 71 15.76 0.08 20.01
C ARG A 71 17.28 -0.03 19.90
N SER A 72 18.01 0.20 20.99
CA SER A 72 19.49 0.13 20.99
C SER A 72 20.00 -1.27 20.64
N SER A 73 19.37 -2.32 21.18
CA SER A 73 19.68 -3.71 20.87
C SER A 73 19.36 -4.03 19.41
N LEU A 74 18.17 -3.63 18.94
CA LEU A 74 17.79 -3.82 17.53
C LEU A 74 18.77 -3.12 16.58
N ARG A 75 19.14 -1.87 16.88
CA ARG A 75 20.11 -1.09 16.12
C ARG A 75 21.50 -1.74 16.10
N LYS A 76 21.96 -2.28 17.22
CA LYS A 76 23.26 -2.99 17.30
C LYS A 76 23.26 -4.23 16.40
N ASN A 77 22.13 -4.92 16.30
CA ASN A 77 21.98 -6.14 15.49
C ASN A 77 21.51 -5.86 14.05
N GLY A 78 21.38 -4.59 13.62
CA GLY A 78 20.93 -4.25 12.28
C GLY A 78 19.44 -4.53 11.99
N LEU A 79 18.61 -4.69 13.02
CA LEU A 79 17.19 -5.10 12.89
C LEU A 79 16.19 -3.98 13.22
N LEU A 80 16.68 -2.77 13.54
CA LEU A 80 15.80 -1.65 13.88
C LEU A 80 14.88 -1.27 12.71
N GLY A 81 15.44 -1.17 11.49
CA GLY A 81 14.66 -0.84 10.29
C GLY A 81 13.57 -1.88 10.02
N ASN A 82 13.90 -3.17 10.09
CA ASN A 82 12.93 -4.25 9.89
C ASN A 82 11.80 -4.24 10.94
N ALA A 83 12.12 -4.00 12.21
CA ALA A 83 11.11 -3.93 13.26
C ALA A 83 10.15 -2.74 13.06
N LEU A 84 10.67 -1.58 12.65
CA LEU A 84 9.87 -0.39 12.31
C LEU A 84 9.01 -0.65 11.07
N ALA A 85 9.60 -1.19 10.00
CA ALA A 85 8.90 -1.49 8.77
C ALA A 85 7.76 -2.50 8.99
N LEU A 86 8.00 -3.56 9.76
CA LEU A 86 6.96 -4.54 10.12
C LEU A 86 5.80 -3.87 10.86
N ARG A 87 6.09 -3.00 11.83
CA ARG A 87 5.04 -2.27 12.57
C ARG A 87 4.30 -1.29 11.66
N ALA A 88 5.01 -0.58 10.78
CA ALA A 88 4.42 0.34 9.80
C ALA A 88 3.39 -0.38 8.92
N LEU A 89 3.75 -1.54 8.37
CA LEU A 89 2.85 -2.35 7.55
C LEU A 89 1.62 -2.81 8.35
N CYS A 90 1.81 -3.27 9.59
CA CYS A 90 0.68 -3.66 10.44
C CYS A 90 -0.25 -2.48 10.73
N LEU A 91 0.30 -1.32 11.08
CA LEU A 91 -0.47 -0.10 11.37
C LEU A 91 -1.24 0.38 10.14
N TRP A 92 -0.65 0.30 8.95
CA TRP A 92 -1.33 0.56 7.68
C TRP A 92 -2.55 -0.36 7.52
N LYS A 93 -2.38 -1.67 7.70
CA LYS A 93 -3.48 -2.66 7.60
C LYS A 93 -4.55 -2.50 8.69
N LEU A 94 -4.23 -1.79 9.77
CA LEU A 94 -5.16 -1.44 10.85
C LEU A 94 -5.74 -0.02 10.69
N ASN A 95 -5.51 0.64 9.55
CA ASN A 95 -5.93 2.01 9.24
C ASN A 95 -5.39 3.09 10.20
N ASN A 96 -4.30 2.80 10.93
CA ASN A 96 -3.59 3.79 11.73
C ASN A 96 -2.50 4.44 10.88
N TYR A 97 -2.94 5.26 9.92
CA TYR A 97 -2.09 5.81 8.86
C TYR A 97 -1.00 6.74 9.38
N ASP A 98 -1.30 7.61 10.35
CA ASP A 98 -0.32 8.55 10.89
C ASP A 98 0.88 7.82 11.52
N ALA A 99 0.60 6.81 12.36
CA ALA A 99 1.63 6.00 12.99
C ALA A 99 2.37 5.13 11.95
N ALA A 100 1.68 4.64 10.93
CA ALA A 100 2.31 3.90 9.84
C ALA A 100 3.31 4.77 9.05
N LEU A 101 2.95 6.02 8.77
CA LEU A 101 3.81 6.99 8.10
C LEU A 101 5.01 7.39 8.95
N GLU A 102 4.82 7.59 10.26
CA GLU A 102 5.91 7.84 11.20
C GLU A 102 6.93 6.69 11.20
N ASP A 103 6.44 5.46 11.34
CA ASP A 103 7.30 4.27 11.38
C ASP A 103 7.98 3.99 10.05
N SER A 104 7.30 4.22 8.91
CA SER A 104 7.91 4.08 7.60
C SER A 104 9.10 5.05 7.43
N ARG A 105 8.91 6.33 7.78
CA ARG A 105 10.02 7.31 7.75
C ARG A 105 11.16 6.87 8.67
N ALA A 106 10.84 6.47 9.90
CA ALA A 106 11.83 6.01 10.86
C ALA A 106 12.57 4.74 10.38
N ALA A 107 11.88 3.83 9.70
CA ALA A 107 12.47 2.63 9.10
C ALA A 107 13.48 2.99 8.01
N ARG A 108 13.12 3.91 7.09
CA ARG A 108 14.02 4.40 6.04
C ARG A 108 15.30 5.01 6.62
N TYR A 109 15.17 5.88 7.63
CA TYR A 109 16.33 6.42 8.33
C TYR A 109 17.19 5.32 8.97
N ALA A 110 16.58 4.29 9.56
CA ALA A 110 17.31 3.18 10.16
C ALA A 110 18.03 2.30 9.12
N PHE A 111 17.47 2.13 7.91
CA PHE A 111 18.15 1.44 6.81
C PHE A 111 19.35 2.22 6.29
N GLN A 112 19.22 3.53 6.12
CA GLN A 112 20.33 4.41 5.74
C GLN A 112 21.44 4.43 6.81
N GLU A 113 21.07 4.49 8.10
CA GLU A 113 22.02 4.40 9.21
C GLU A 113 22.77 3.05 9.20
N LEU A 114 22.06 1.96 8.90
CA LEU A 114 22.65 0.62 8.81
C LEU A 114 23.66 0.55 7.66
N GLU A 115 23.28 0.99 6.46
CA GLU A 115 24.16 1.01 5.29
C GLU A 115 25.42 1.83 5.57
N GLN A 116 25.29 3.03 6.12
CA GLN A 116 26.44 3.89 6.45
C GLN A 116 27.40 3.23 7.46
N ARG A 117 26.86 2.46 8.41
CA ARG A 117 27.65 1.84 9.48
C ARG A 117 28.28 0.50 9.10
N THR A 118 27.64 -0.27 8.21
CA THR A 118 28.04 -1.66 7.94
C THR A 118 28.21 -1.98 6.47
N GLY A 119 27.80 -1.09 5.56
CA GLY A 119 27.70 -1.35 4.13
C GLY A 119 26.53 -2.27 3.75
N LEU A 120 25.71 -2.71 4.71
CA LEU A 120 24.57 -3.60 4.45
C LEU A 120 23.36 -2.80 3.94
N GLN A 121 22.98 -3.07 2.70
CA GLN A 121 21.80 -2.47 2.08
C GLN A 121 20.54 -3.33 2.29
N MET A 122 19.39 -2.67 2.40
CA MET A 122 18.07 -3.31 2.52
C MET A 122 17.11 -2.78 1.43
N PRO A 123 17.47 -2.89 0.14
CA PRO A 123 16.82 -2.14 -0.93
C PRO A 123 15.33 -2.44 -1.07
N ARG A 124 14.94 -3.72 -0.90
CA ARG A 124 13.53 -4.12 -0.93
C ARG A 124 12.71 -3.45 0.18
N ASP A 125 13.21 -3.51 1.41
CA ASP A 125 12.46 -3.01 2.57
C ASP A 125 12.43 -1.48 2.58
N GLU A 126 13.53 -0.83 2.16
CA GLU A 126 13.56 0.62 1.98
C GLU A 126 12.60 1.09 0.89
N ALA A 127 12.60 0.45 -0.28
CA ALA A 127 11.69 0.76 -1.37
C ALA A 127 10.22 0.56 -0.98
N LEU A 128 9.90 -0.52 -0.24
CA LEU A 128 8.55 -0.74 0.28
C LEU A 128 8.14 0.36 1.28
N MET A 129 9.04 0.78 2.17
CA MET A 129 8.76 1.90 3.08
C MET A 129 8.62 3.22 2.34
N GLN A 130 9.38 3.43 1.27
CA GLN A 130 9.23 4.60 0.40
C GLN A 130 7.90 4.60 -0.35
N ALA A 131 7.36 3.43 -0.71
CA ALA A 131 6.06 3.26 -1.35
C ALA A 131 4.86 3.41 -0.40
N LEU A 132 5.06 3.16 0.91
CA LEU A 132 3.97 3.12 1.87
C LEU A 132 3.07 4.37 1.90
N PRO A 133 3.59 5.61 1.83
CA PRO A 133 2.74 6.80 1.79
C PRO A 133 1.75 6.80 0.62
N SER A 134 2.21 6.46 -0.59
CA SER A 134 1.36 6.42 -1.77
C SER A 134 0.36 5.26 -1.70
N LEU A 135 0.75 4.11 -1.14
CA LEU A 135 -0.18 2.99 -0.88
C LEU A 135 -1.31 3.38 0.10
N ILE A 136 -0.97 4.14 1.14
CA ILE A 136 -1.95 4.70 2.09
C ILE A 136 -2.88 5.69 1.38
N ALA A 137 -2.34 6.60 0.58
CA ALA A 137 -3.13 7.59 -0.16
C ALA A 137 -4.14 6.93 -1.12
N MET A 138 -3.75 5.82 -1.75
CA MET A 138 -4.66 5.02 -2.58
C MET A 138 -5.83 4.42 -1.78
N ASP A 139 -5.56 3.87 -0.59
CA ASP A 139 -6.60 3.35 0.30
C ASP A 139 -7.54 4.46 0.80
N GLN A 140 -6.98 5.63 1.12
CA GLN A 140 -7.74 6.81 1.53
C GLN A 140 -8.64 7.34 0.41
N ALA A 141 -8.13 7.48 -0.82
CA ALA A 141 -8.91 7.91 -1.98
C ALA A 141 -10.05 6.93 -2.28
N ARG A 142 -9.79 5.62 -2.16
CA ARG A 142 -10.81 4.57 -2.28
C ARG A 142 -11.89 4.72 -1.21
N ALA A 143 -11.50 4.87 0.05
CA ALA A 143 -12.45 5.08 1.15
C ALA A 143 -13.29 6.34 0.94
N ALA A 144 -12.66 7.45 0.55
CA ALA A 144 -13.33 8.71 0.24
C ALA A 144 -14.37 8.54 -0.88
N LEU A 145 -14.04 7.83 -1.96
CA LEU A 145 -14.97 7.55 -3.06
C LEU A 145 -16.20 6.76 -2.58
N PHE A 146 -15.99 5.70 -1.79
CA PHE A 146 -17.08 4.90 -1.23
C PHE A 146 -17.98 5.69 -0.27
N SER A 147 -17.39 6.58 0.54
CA SER A 147 -18.15 7.46 1.43
C SER A 147 -18.94 8.50 0.65
N PHE A 148 -18.34 9.10 -0.38
CA PHE A 148 -18.98 10.11 -1.22
C PHE A 148 -20.18 9.53 -2.00
N HIS A 149 -20.09 8.27 -2.45
CA HIS A 149 -21.17 7.63 -3.24
C HIS A 149 -22.45 7.39 -2.48
N GLN A 150 -22.38 7.26 -1.16
CA GLN A 150 -23.58 7.07 -0.34
C GLN A 150 -24.46 8.33 -0.25
N ALA A 151 -23.98 9.48 -0.72
CA ALA A 151 -24.64 10.77 -0.54
C ALA A 151 -25.51 11.23 -1.72
N ASP A 152 -25.67 10.43 -2.80
CA ASP A 152 -26.42 10.77 -4.03
C ASP A 152 -26.20 12.24 -4.47
N ALA A 153 -24.94 12.59 -4.74
CA ALA A 153 -24.54 13.96 -5.07
C ALA A 153 -24.85 14.35 -6.54
N PRO A 154 -25.22 15.63 -6.80
CA PRO A 154 -25.37 16.15 -8.16
C PRO A 154 -24.05 16.14 -8.92
N TYR A 155 -24.13 16.22 -10.25
CA TYR A 155 -22.98 16.06 -11.14
C TYR A 155 -21.84 17.01 -10.84
N GLU A 156 -22.13 18.30 -10.61
CA GLU A 156 -21.09 19.30 -10.35
C GLU A 156 -20.23 18.91 -9.14
N ARG A 157 -20.88 18.55 -8.03
CA ARG A 157 -20.19 18.10 -6.81
C ARG A 157 -19.44 16.79 -7.04
N ALA A 158 -19.99 15.89 -7.85
CA ALA A 158 -19.32 14.63 -8.21
C ALA A 158 -18.08 14.86 -9.06
N ARG A 159 -18.13 15.81 -10.00
CA ARG A 159 -17.00 16.24 -10.82
C ARG A 159 -15.90 16.86 -9.94
N ASP A 160 -16.26 17.77 -9.05
CA ASP A 160 -15.30 18.43 -8.17
C ASP A 160 -14.61 17.41 -7.25
N PHE A 161 -15.37 16.48 -6.66
CA PHE A 161 -14.82 15.36 -5.90
C PHE A 161 -13.86 14.52 -6.75
N PHE A 162 -14.27 14.16 -7.97
CA PHE A 162 -13.43 13.37 -8.87
C PHE A 162 -12.12 14.09 -9.20
N GLN A 163 -12.16 15.39 -9.44
CA GLN A 163 -10.98 16.21 -9.73
C GLN A 163 -10.03 16.37 -8.54
N GLU A 164 -10.57 16.37 -7.32
CA GLU A 164 -9.75 16.47 -6.11
C GLU A 164 -9.15 15.11 -5.69
N GLN A 165 -9.94 14.04 -5.77
CA GLN A 165 -9.60 12.76 -5.14
C GLN A 165 -9.13 11.70 -6.14
N ILE A 166 -9.59 11.73 -7.39
CA ILE A 166 -9.38 10.66 -8.37
C ILE A 166 -8.41 11.07 -9.49
N TYR A 167 -8.75 12.09 -10.26
CA TYR A 167 -7.95 12.55 -11.39
C TYR A 167 -8.24 14.00 -11.78
N HIS A 168 -7.19 14.80 -11.98
CA HIS A 168 -7.33 16.17 -12.42
C HIS A 168 -6.91 16.33 -13.90
N PRO A 169 -7.74 16.94 -14.77
CA PRO A 169 -7.46 17.05 -16.21
C PRO A 169 -6.47 18.16 -16.61
N GLU A 170 -5.92 18.90 -15.62
CA GLU A 170 -4.99 20.00 -15.85
C GLU A 170 -3.60 19.54 -15.39
N ASP A 171 -2.60 19.63 -16.26
CA ASP A 171 -1.26 19.06 -16.04
C ASP A 171 -0.52 19.63 -14.82
N ASP A 172 -0.89 20.82 -14.34
CA ASP A 172 -0.28 21.49 -13.19
C ASP A 172 -0.95 21.16 -11.84
N LYS A 173 -2.01 20.34 -11.87
CA LYS A 173 -2.74 19.89 -10.68
C LYS A 173 -2.77 18.37 -10.64
N LEU A 174 -2.73 17.83 -9.43
CA LEU A 174 -2.80 16.39 -9.21
C LEU A 174 -3.89 16.08 -8.22
N ALA A 175 -4.77 15.15 -8.59
CA ALA A 175 -5.68 14.54 -7.64
C ALA A 175 -4.92 13.61 -6.69
N ALA A 176 -5.51 13.32 -5.53
CA ALA A 176 -4.86 12.48 -4.50
C ALA A 176 -4.46 11.08 -5.02
N LEU A 177 -5.38 10.37 -5.68
CA LEU A 177 -5.10 9.05 -6.26
C LEU A 177 -4.09 9.11 -7.41
N GLU A 178 -4.25 10.09 -8.31
CA GLU A 178 -3.34 10.31 -9.43
C GLU A 178 -1.90 10.54 -8.96
N GLY A 179 -1.70 11.44 -8.00
CA GLY A 179 -0.38 11.71 -7.42
C GLY A 179 0.24 10.45 -6.81
N ALA A 180 -0.54 9.67 -6.05
CA ALA A 180 -0.07 8.41 -5.49
C ALA A 180 0.35 7.39 -6.57
N LEU A 181 -0.39 7.28 -7.67
CA LEU A 181 -0.03 6.40 -8.79
C LEU A 181 1.26 6.86 -9.47
N GLN A 182 1.42 8.17 -9.69
CA GLN A 182 2.63 8.76 -10.28
C GLN A 182 3.86 8.53 -9.39
N GLU A 183 3.73 8.74 -8.08
CA GLU A 183 4.80 8.46 -7.11
C GLU A 183 5.24 7.00 -7.15
N LEU A 184 4.29 6.05 -7.12
CA LEU A 184 4.61 4.62 -7.20
C LEU A 184 5.29 4.26 -8.52
N SER A 185 4.90 4.88 -9.65
CA SER A 185 5.55 4.66 -10.94
C SER A 185 6.99 5.17 -10.93
N GLY A 186 7.27 6.27 -10.23
CA GLY A 186 8.64 6.77 -10.03
C GLY A 186 9.52 5.80 -9.22
N LEU A 187 8.95 5.06 -8.27
CA LEU A 187 9.69 4.09 -7.45
C LEU A 187 10.12 2.84 -8.22
N GLN A 188 9.33 2.41 -9.20
CA GLN A 188 9.69 1.26 -10.06
C GLN A 188 10.96 1.51 -10.89
N LEU A 189 11.39 2.77 -11.03
CA LEU A 189 12.60 3.16 -11.76
C LEU A 189 13.85 3.27 -10.86
N LEU A 190 13.72 3.17 -9.54
CA LEU A 190 14.85 3.17 -8.61
C LEU A 190 15.47 1.76 -8.57
N ALA A 191 16.62 1.65 -9.24
CA ALA A 191 17.41 0.46 -9.53
C ALA A 191 17.59 -0.56 -8.38
N GLY A 192 17.44 -1.85 -8.70
CA GLY A 192 17.84 -2.97 -7.86
C GLY A 192 16.71 -3.64 -7.07
N SER A 193 15.45 -3.26 -7.32
CA SER A 193 14.31 -3.91 -6.68
C SER A 193 14.21 -5.39 -7.05
N VAL A 194 13.89 -6.16 -6.03
CA VAL A 194 13.54 -7.58 -6.10
C VAL A 194 12.30 -7.70 -7.02
N GLU A 195 12.33 -8.60 -8.01
CA GLU A 195 11.29 -8.76 -9.06
C GLU A 195 9.87 -8.84 -8.46
N GLU A 196 9.76 -9.49 -7.31
CA GLU A 196 8.53 -9.63 -6.53
C GLU A 196 7.97 -8.30 -6.03
N LEU A 197 8.84 -7.34 -5.65
CA LEU A 197 8.41 -6.00 -5.24
C LEU A 197 7.90 -5.22 -6.44
N GLU A 198 8.55 -5.31 -7.60
CA GLU A 198 8.08 -4.64 -8.81
C GLU A 198 6.71 -5.14 -9.22
N LEU A 199 6.51 -6.46 -9.22
CA LEU A 199 5.21 -7.07 -9.46
C LEU A 199 4.17 -6.58 -8.43
N TYR A 200 4.52 -6.53 -7.15
CA TYR A 200 3.64 -6.01 -6.10
C TYR A 200 3.23 -4.55 -6.35
N LEU A 201 4.16 -3.69 -6.77
CA LEU A 201 3.87 -2.28 -7.05
C LEU A 201 2.96 -2.12 -8.28
N VAL A 202 3.20 -2.88 -9.36
CA VAL A 202 2.30 -2.90 -10.53
C VAL A 202 0.89 -3.34 -10.13
N MET A 203 0.78 -4.42 -9.35
CA MET A 203 -0.51 -4.93 -8.85
C MET A 203 -1.21 -3.90 -7.95
N SER A 204 -0.45 -3.15 -7.17
CA SER A 204 -0.98 -2.06 -6.33
C SER A 204 -1.50 -0.92 -7.19
N GLN A 205 -0.74 -0.46 -8.18
CA GLN A 205 -1.18 0.58 -9.12
C GLN A 205 -2.46 0.17 -9.87
N LEU A 206 -2.57 -1.09 -10.30
CA LEU A 206 -3.81 -1.61 -10.91
C LEU A 206 -5.01 -1.57 -9.94
N ALA A 207 -4.79 -1.81 -8.65
CA ALA A 207 -5.84 -1.64 -7.63
C ALA A 207 -6.26 -0.18 -7.47
N GLY A 208 -5.31 0.76 -7.55
CA GLY A 208 -5.61 2.19 -7.61
C GLY A 208 -6.42 2.54 -8.85
N LEU A 209 -6.01 2.01 -10.00
CA LEU A 209 -6.72 2.23 -11.27
C LEU A 209 -8.15 1.68 -11.25
N LYS A 210 -8.41 0.59 -10.51
CA LYS A 210 -9.76 0.10 -10.27
C LYS A 210 -10.62 1.14 -9.53
N THR A 211 -10.05 1.85 -8.57
CA THR A 211 -10.72 2.95 -7.86
C THR A 211 -11.02 4.11 -8.83
N TRP A 212 -10.10 4.42 -9.73
CA TRP A 212 -10.33 5.41 -10.78
C TRP A 212 -11.47 5.00 -11.72
N SER A 213 -11.48 3.76 -12.22
CA SER A 213 -12.57 3.22 -13.05
C SER A 213 -13.93 3.34 -12.35
N GLN A 214 -13.98 3.02 -11.05
CA GLN A 214 -15.17 3.22 -10.22
C GLN A 214 -15.59 4.70 -10.11
N GLY A 215 -14.63 5.62 -10.02
CA GLY A 215 -14.90 7.07 -10.05
C GLY A 215 -15.50 7.53 -11.38
N ILE A 216 -15.04 7.00 -12.51
CA ILE A 216 -15.63 7.26 -13.84
C ILE A 216 -17.07 6.73 -13.88
N ASP A 217 -17.29 5.51 -13.40
CA ASP A 217 -18.63 4.91 -13.34
C ASP A 217 -19.58 5.70 -12.44
N PHE A 218 -19.07 6.26 -11.34
CA PHE A 218 -19.82 7.18 -10.48
C PHE A 218 -20.24 8.41 -11.28
N LEU A 219 -19.29 9.10 -11.92
CA LEU A 219 -19.59 10.31 -12.69
C LEU A 219 -20.68 10.05 -13.71
N ARG A 220 -20.61 8.91 -14.43
CA ARG A 220 -21.66 8.49 -15.36
C ARG A 220 -23.02 8.39 -14.68
N GLN A 221 -23.09 7.79 -13.49
CA GLN A 221 -24.33 7.67 -12.73
C GLN A 221 -24.86 9.02 -12.28
N SER A 222 -24.01 9.91 -11.75
CA SER A 222 -24.43 11.27 -11.36
C SER A 222 -24.96 12.06 -12.54
N ILE A 223 -24.29 12.03 -13.70
CA ILE A 223 -24.81 12.67 -14.92
C ILE A 223 -26.21 12.14 -15.25
N SER A 224 -26.38 10.81 -15.21
CA SER A 224 -27.64 10.17 -15.59
C SER A 224 -28.79 10.48 -14.63
N ARG A 225 -28.50 10.64 -13.34
CA ARG A 225 -29.49 10.86 -12.28
C ARG A 225 -29.77 12.35 -12.01
N ASP A 226 -28.87 13.23 -12.41
CA ASP A 226 -29.03 14.65 -12.17
C ASP A 226 -30.08 15.26 -13.11
N GLU A 227 -31.28 15.47 -12.57
CA GLU A 227 -32.42 16.08 -13.26
C GLU A 227 -32.25 17.60 -13.45
N SER A 228 -31.30 18.23 -12.75
CA SER A 228 -31.06 19.68 -12.87
C SER A 228 -30.29 20.05 -14.14
N LEU A 229 -29.57 19.10 -14.75
CA LEU A 229 -28.80 19.32 -15.97
C LEU A 229 -29.72 19.48 -17.18
N ASN A 230 -29.63 20.62 -17.84
CA ASN A 230 -30.20 20.80 -19.16
C ASN A 230 -29.41 20.01 -20.24
N GLU A 231 -29.93 19.95 -21.46
CA GLU A 231 -29.32 19.16 -22.53
C GLU A 231 -27.87 19.58 -22.85
N ALA A 232 -27.59 20.87 -22.92
CA ALA A 232 -26.24 21.37 -23.22
C ALA A 232 -25.23 21.05 -22.12
N GLU A 233 -25.66 21.19 -20.85
CA GLU A 233 -24.86 20.81 -19.68
C GLU A 233 -24.60 19.31 -19.64
N ARG A 234 -25.62 18.49 -19.95
CA ARG A 234 -25.50 17.04 -20.03
C ARG A 234 -24.51 16.61 -21.12
N GLN A 235 -24.55 17.22 -22.30
CA GLN A 235 -23.58 16.94 -23.36
C GLN A 235 -22.15 17.33 -22.95
N THR A 236 -21.99 18.47 -22.26
CA THR A 236 -20.68 18.88 -21.72
C THR A 236 -20.16 17.89 -20.69
N ALA A 237 -21.02 17.42 -19.79
CA ALA A 237 -20.68 16.42 -18.78
C ALA A 237 -20.29 15.07 -19.39
N ILE A 238 -21.01 14.63 -20.43
CA ILE A 238 -20.68 13.42 -21.19
C ILE A 238 -19.33 13.57 -21.91
N ALA A 239 -19.05 14.72 -22.52
CA ALA A 239 -17.77 14.98 -23.16
C ALA A 239 -16.60 14.93 -22.16
N PHE A 240 -16.77 15.50 -20.96
CA PHE A 240 -15.81 15.38 -19.86
C PHE A 240 -15.57 13.90 -19.48
N LEU A 241 -16.65 13.13 -19.28
CA LEU A 241 -16.57 11.70 -18.95
C LEU A 241 -15.82 10.90 -20.03
N LEU A 242 -16.11 11.16 -21.31
CA LEU A 242 -15.46 10.49 -22.43
C LEU A 242 -13.97 10.82 -22.48
N LYS A 243 -13.60 12.08 -22.24
CA LYS A 243 -12.18 12.48 -22.13
C LYS A 243 -11.49 11.72 -20.99
N ALA A 244 -12.05 11.81 -19.78
CA ALA A 244 -11.52 11.14 -18.58
C ALA A 244 -11.31 9.64 -18.79
N LYS A 245 -12.21 8.99 -19.52
CA LYS A 245 -12.08 7.56 -19.86
C LYS A 245 -11.05 7.30 -20.97
N GLN A 246 -11.24 7.90 -22.14
CA GLN A 246 -10.52 7.51 -23.36
C GLN A 246 -9.12 8.10 -23.44
N GLN A 247 -8.95 9.35 -23.01
CA GLN A 247 -7.69 10.08 -23.14
C GLN A 247 -6.82 9.92 -21.90
N ASP A 248 -7.44 9.81 -20.72
CA ASP A 248 -6.70 9.88 -19.46
C ASP A 248 -6.54 8.49 -18.81
N PHE A 249 -7.64 7.73 -18.69
CA PHE A 249 -7.63 6.41 -18.04
C PHE A 249 -7.07 5.27 -18.90
N GLU A 250 -7.57 5.09 -20.14
CA GLU A 250 -7.18 3.95 -20.99
C GLU A 250 -5.67 3.86 -21.29
N PRO A 251 -4.94 4.97 -21.53
CA PRO A 251 -3.49 4.90 -21.72
C PRO A 251 -2.74 4.39 -20.47
N VAL A 252 -3.15 4.82 -19.27
CA VAL A 252 -2.56 4.36 -18.00
C VAL A 252 -2.87 2.88 -17.78
N LYS A 253 -4.11 2.44 -18.06
CA LYS A 253 -4.51 1.03 -18.03
C LYS A 253 -3.64 0.19 -18.96
N GLY A 254 -3.50 0.60 -20.22
CA GLY A 254 -2.71 -0.11 -21.23
C GLY A 254 -1.24 -0.25 -20.81
N ARG A 255 -0.63 0.82 -20.27
CA ARG A 255 0.74 0.79 -19.76
C ARG A 255 0.91 -0.22 -18.62
N LEU A 256 0.05 -0.17 -17.61
CA LEU A 256 0.14 -1.03 -16.43
C LEU A 256 -0.15 -2.51 -16.75
N LEU A 257 -1.11 -2.79 -17.62
CA LEU A 257 -1.37 -4.16 -18.08
C LEU A 257 -0.19 -4.70 -18.89
N ASN A 258 0.42 -3.89 -19.75
CA ASN A 258 1.62 -4.29 -20.47
C ASN A 258 2.78 -4.60 -19.50
N GLU A 259 3.01 -3.76 -18.49
CA GLU A 259 3.98 -4.03 -17.43
C GLU A 259 3.68 -5.33 -16.68
N LEU A 260 2.43 -5.56 -16.29
CA LEU A 260 2.03 -6.80 -15.64
C LEU A 260 2.34 -8.01 -16.54
N SER A 261 2.00 -7.95 -17.82
CA SER A 261 2.20 -9.05 -18.77
C SER A 261 3.67 -9.44 -18.94
N ARG A 262 4.59 -8.48 -18.79
CA ARG A 262 6.03 -8.74 -18.85
C ARG A 262 6.58 -9.43 -17.60
N ARG A 263 5.82 -9.42 -16.50
CA ARG A 263 6.26 -9.85 -15.16
C ARG A 263 5.59 -11.14 -14.67
N VAL A 264 4.47 -11.53 -15.25
CA VAL A 264 3.77 -12.76 -14.86
C VAL A 264 4.05 -13.89 -15.83
N ALA A 265 4.20 -15.11 -15.30
CA ALA A 265 4.32 -16.31 -16.13
C ALA A 265 3.08 -16.48 -17.03
N GLY A 266 3.30 -16.76 -18.32
CA GLY A 266 2.25 -16.84 -19.34
C GLY A 266 1.82 -15.49 -19.92
N GLY A 267 2.35 -14.38 -19.41
CA GLY A 267 2.06 -13.03 -19.87
C GLY A 267 0.57 -12.72 -19.94
N THR A 268 0.06 -12.38 -21.12
CA THR A 268 -1.37 -12.08 -21.30
C THR A 268 -2.28 -13.28 -21.06
N SER A 269 -1.78 -14.52 -21.12
CA SER A 269 -2.57 -15.73 -20.79
C SER A 269 -2.63 -16.04 -19.30
N SER A 270 -1.88 -15.31 -18.46
CA SER A 270 -1.89 -15.49 -17.01
C SER A 270 -3.27 -15.20 -16.42
N PRO A 271 -3.78 -16.03 -15.48
CA PRO A 271 -5.02 -15.75 -14.76
C PRO A 271 -5.00 -14.38 -14.04
N VAL A 272 -3.84 -13.95 -13.56
CA VAL A 272 -3.67 -12.64 -12.91
C VAL A 272 -3.85 -11.49 -13.89
N TYR A 273 -3.27 -11.62 -15.09
CA TYR A 273 -3.46 -10.64 -16.16
C TYR A 273 -4.94 -10.57 -16.57
N GLN A 274 -5.55 -11.73 -16.80
CA GLN A 274 -6.96 -11.81 -17.23
C GLN A 274 -7.91 -11.22 -16.20
N PHE A 275 -7.66 -11.47 -14.90
CA PHE A 275 -8.40 -10.83 -13.82
C PHE A 275 -8.37 -9.31 -13.95
N TRP A 276 -7.18 -8.69 -13.99
CA TRP A 276 -7.06 -7.23 -14.06
C TRP A 276 -7.61 -6.63 -15.34
N ASN A 277 -7.40 -7.29 -16.49
CA ASN A 277 -7.96 -6.84 -17.76
C ASN A 277 -9.50 -6.85 -17.75
N THR A 278 -10.11 -7.73 -16.96
CA THR A 278 -11.58 -7.86 -16.86
C THR A 278 -12.18 -6.88 -15.85
N VAL A 279 -11.50 -6.61 -14.72
CA VAL A 279 -12.06 -5.78 -13.64
C VAL A 279 -11.82 -4.27 -13.80
N LEU A 280 -11.04 -3.86 -14.81
CA LEU A 280 -10.71 -2.47 -15.12
C LEU A 280 -11.45 -1.98 -16.36
#